data_AF-A0A498CH76-F1
#
_entry.id   AF-A0A498CH76-F1
#
_cell.length_a   1.000
_cell.length_b   1.000
_cell.length_c   1.000
_cell.angle_alpha   90.00
_cell.angle_beta   90.00
_cell.angle_gamma   90.00
#
_symmetry.space_group_name_H-M   'P 1'
#
loop_
_entity.id
_entity.type
_entity.pdbx_description
1 polymer ?
#
loop_
_entity_poly.entity_id
_entity_poly.type
_entity_poly.pdbx_seq_one_letter_code
_entity_poly.pdbx_strand_id
1 'polypeptide(L)'
;MKINVAVAIAPLVFGAAAACSLVARAETSDLDVLRSEDGMPAHRYISQHRLSCGSRVFELALESPNPVRLTELKVDGAEVSTAQLRAINAQAPERSWFQGIASSCTLARQSLTLQLSSPQGAVTIPLSFKDGVLIQAVPGR
;
A
#
# COMPACT_ATOMS: atom_id res chain seq x y z
N MET A 1 39.63 -39.20 58.77
CA MET A 1 39.71 -40.46 57.99
C MET A 1 39.15 -40.17 56.59
N LYS A 2 40.04 -40.07 55.59
CA LYS A 2 40.24 -41.01 54.46
C LYS A 2 38.99 -41.14 53.56
N ILE A 3 38.85 -40.27 52.55
CA ILE A 3 39.21 -40.42 51.10
C ILE A 3 38.35 -41.48 50.40
N ASN A 4 37.61 -41.08 49.36
CA ASN A 4 37.78 -41.64 48.01
C ASN A 4 37.18 -40.71 46.95
N VAL A 5 38.10 -40.19 46.16
CA VAL A 5 37.92 -39.52 44.87
C VAL A 5 37.60 -40.60 43.84
N ALA A 6 36.59 -40.36 43.00
CA ALA A 6 36.49 -41.00 41.70
C ALA A 6 36.19 -39.90 40.66
N VAL A 7 37.27 -39.45 40.02
CA VAL A 7 37.25 -38.70 38.77
C VAL A 7 36.89 -39.69 37.66
N ALA A 8 35.90 -39.35 36.84
CA ALA A 8 35.78 -39.87 35.50
C ALA A 8 35.41 -38.72 34.55
N ILE A 9 36.37 -38.40 33.70
CA ILE A 9 36.34 -37.44 32.60
C ILE A 9 35.70 -38.13 31.39
N ALA A 10 34.76 -37.47 30.70
CA ALA A 10 34.69 -37.49 29.23
C ALA A 10 33.50 -36.66 28.69
N PRO A 11 33.58 -36.16 27.44
CA PRO A 11 33.15 -34.82 27.11
C PRO A 11 32.09 -34.72 25.98
N LEU A 12 31.71 -33.48 25.68
CA LEU A 12 31.15 -33.00 24.41
C LEU A 12 29.78 -33.55 23.99
N VAL A 13 28.75 -32.71 24.19
CA VAL A 13 27.78 -32.47 23.11
C VAL A 13 27.55 -30.97 23.00
N PHE A 14 28.08 -30.40 21.92
CA PHE A 14 27.62 -29.13 21.36
C PHE A 14 26.10 -29.23 21.14
N GLY A 15 25.36 -28.39 21.84
CA GLY A 15 23.94 -28.18 21.58
C GLY A 15 23.67 -26.71 21.75
N ALA A 16 23.97 -25.94 20.71
CA ALA A 16 23.47 -24.58 20.58
C ALA A 16 21.95 -24.64 20.77
N ALA A 17 21.47 -24.20 21.93
CA ALA A 17 20.07 -23.87 22.11
C ALA A 17 19.84 -22.57 21.33
N ALA A 18 19.83 -22.69 20.00
CA ALA A 18 19.15 -21.75 19.16
C ALA A 18 17.71 -21.77 19.63
N ALA A 19 17.33 -20.72 20.36
CA ALA A 19 15.94 -20.40 20.61
C ALA A 19 15.28 -20.36 19.23
N CYS A 20 14.63 -21.46 18.86
CA CYS A 20 13.67 -21.46 17.78
C CYS A 20 12.53 -20.60 18.26
N SER A 21 12.67 -19.30 18.03
CA SER A 21 11.58 -18.35 18.00
C SER A 21 10.46 -19.04 17.26
N LEU A 22 9.36 -19.28 17.98
CA LEU A 22 8.07 -19.55 17.38
C LEU A 22 7.91 -18.45 16.34
N VAL A 23 8.13 -18.81 15.07
CA VAL A 23 7.71 -18.01 13.94
C VAL A 23 6.21 -18.00 14.11
N ALA A 24 5.71 -16.92 14.74
CA ALA A 24 4.31 -16.56 14.70
C ALA A 24 3.96 -16.61 13.23
N ARG A 25 3.30 -17.69 12.85
CA ARG A 25 2.74 -17.90 11.55
C ARG A 25 1.77 -16.75 11.43
N ALA A 26 2.20 -15.67 10.78
CA ALA A 26 1.36 -14.53 10.49
C ALA A 26 0.17 -15.16 9.77
N GLU A 27 -0.97 -15.17 10.47
CA GLU A 27 -2.23 -15.56 9.88
C GLU A 27 -2.31 -14.79 8.58
N THR A 28 -2.42 -15.54 7.48
CA THR A 28 -2.74 -15.00 6.17
C THR A 28 -4.02 -14.21 6.37
N SER A 29 -3.86 -12.91 6.58
CA SER A 29 -4.96 -11.99 6.82
C SER A 29 -5.86 -12.13 5.62
N ASP A 30 -7.06 -12.68 5.84
CA ASP A 30 -8.06 -12.82 4.80
C ASP A 30 -8.18 -11.49 4.05
N LEU A 31 -8.14 -11.64 2.74
CA LEU A 31 -7.99 -10.61 1.71
C LEU A 31 -9.22 -9.71 1.64
N ASP A 32 -9.45 -8.90 2.67
CA ASP A 32 -10.66 -8.13 2.75
C ASP A 32 -10.42 -6.72 3.32
N VAL A 33 -10.53 -5.79 2.37
CA VAL A 33 -11.18 -4.49 2.48
C VAL A 33 -10.32 -3.23 2.71
N LEU A 34 -10.68 -2.15 2.01
CA LEU A 34 -10.28 -0.78 2.34
C LEU A 34 -10.54 -0.55 3.83
N ARG A 35 -9.58 -0.08 4.62
CA ARG A 35 -9.84 0.21 6.04
C ARG A 35 -10.09 1.71 6.21
N SER A 36 -11.19 2.08 6.84
CA SER A 36 -11.47 3.47 7.25
C SER A 36 -10.47 3.95 8.32
N GLU A 37 -10.49 5.22 8.73
CA GLU A 37 -9.61 5.74 9.79
C GLU A 37 -9.75 4.99 11.12
N ASP A 38 -10.93 4.40 11.35
CA ASP A 38 -11.33 3.54 12.46
C ASP A 38 -11.01 2.04 12.22
N GLY A 39 -10.31 1.71 11.14
CA GLY A 39 -9.80 0.37 10.84
C GLY A 39 -10.82 -0.60 10.23
N MET A 40 -12.02 -0.12 9.91
CA MET A 40 -13.13 -0.95 9.46
C MET A 40 -13.13 -1.20 7.95
N PRO A 41 -13.47 -2.42 7.50
CA PRO A 41 -13.66 -2.74 6.10
C PRO A 41 -14.73 -1.85 5.42
N ALA A 42 -14.35 -1.07 4.41
CA ALA A 42 -15.17 -0.25 3.53
C ALA A 42 -15.15 -0.71 2.05
N HIS A 43 -16.30 -0.69 1.38
CA HIS A 43 -16.37 -0.96 -0.08
C HIS A 43 -16.02 0.26 -0.94
N ARG A 44 -16.06 1.44 -0.33
CA ARG A 44 -15.78 2.72 -0.97
C ARG A 44 -14.84 3.53 -0.09
N TYR A 45 -13.82 4.10 -0.69
CA TYR A 45 -12.89 5.03 -0.07
C TYR A 45 -13.02 6.37 -0.78
N ILE A 46 -13.23 7.42 0.00
CA ILE A 46 -13.28 8.80 -0.51
C ILE A 46 -12.18 9.56 0.21
N SER A 47 -11.39 10.30 -0.56
CA SER A 47 -10.38 11.18 0.02
C SER A 47 -10.37 12.53 -0.62
N GLN A 48 -10.16 13.54 0.22
CA GLN A 48 -9.85 14.89 -0.19
C GLN A 48 -8.43 15.21 0.28
N HIS A 49 -7.56 15.57 -0.67
CA HIS A 49 -6.15 15.86 -0.44
C HIS A 49 -5.81 17.27 -0.89
N ARG A 50 -5.23 18.05 0.02
CA ARG A 50 -4.57 19.32 -0.30
C ARG A 50 -3.08 19.18 -0.06
N LEU A 51 -2.27 19.46 -1.07
CA LEU A 51 -0.81 19.35 -0.98
C LEU A 51 -0.22 20.63 -0.36
N SER A 52 0.83 20.48 0.46
CA SER A 52 1.42 21.57 1.24
C SER A 52 1.96 22.73 0.37
N CYS A 53 2.46 22.42 -0.82
CA CYS A 53 3.09 23.39 -1.71
C CYS A 53 2.10 24.06 -2.68
N GLY A 54 0.79 23.88 -2.54
CA GLY A 54 -0.19 24.45 -3.46
C GLY A 54 -1.54 24.78 -2.83
N SER A 55 -2.39 25.42 -3.62
CA SER A 55 -3.77 25.78 -3.23
C SER A 55 -4.81 24.79 -3.73
N ARG A 56 -4.42 23.88 -4.64
CA ARG A 56 -5.33 22.94 -5.30
C ARG A 56 -5.84 21.87 -4.33
N VAL A 57 -7.11 21.54 -4.47
CA VAL A 57 -7.78 20.45 -3.74
C VAL A 57 -8.04 19.31 -4.70
N PHE A 58 -7.62 18.11 -4.32
CA PHE A 58 -7.84 16.89 -5.07
C PHE A 58 -8.87 16.04 -4.35
N GLU A 59 -9.90 15.60 -5.05
CA GLU A 59 -10.91 14.71 -4.50
C GLU A 59 -10.94 13.43 -5.33
N LEU A 60 -10.96 12.28 -4.67
CA LEU A 60 -11.00 10.99 -5.35
C LEU A 60 -11.90 10.01 -4.62
N ALA A 61 -12.57 9.16 -5.39
CA ALA A 61 -13.33 8.04 -4.88
C ALA A 61 -12.85 6.73 -5.53
N LEU A 62 -12.62 5.74 -4.69
CA LEU A 62 -12.23 4.39 -5.06
C LEU A 62 -13.30 3.41 -4.60
N GLU A 63 -13.64 2.44 -5.43
CA GLU A 63 -14.50 1.31 -5.07
C GLU A 63 -13.72 0.01 -5.16
N SER A 64 -13.97 -0.90 -4.22
CA SER A 64 -13.29 -2.20 -4.12
C SER A 64 -14.19 -3.40 -4.47
N PRO A 65 -14.71 -3.53 -5.72
CA PRO A 65 -15.39 -4.74 -6.16
C PRO A 65 -14.43 -5.84 -6.67
N ASN A 66 -13.10 -5.66 -6.56
CA ASN A 66 -12.04 -6.46 -7.19
C ASN A 66 -12.12 -6.48 -8.75
N PRO A 67 -11.23 -5.78 -9.48
CA PRO A 67 -10.16 -4.91 -8.98
C PRO A 67 -10.68 -3.62 -8.38
N VAL A 68 -9.86 -2.95 -7.56
CA VAL A 68 -10.18 -1.59 -7.13
C VAL A 68 -10.25 -0.65 -8.34
N ARG A 69 -11.21 0.28 -8.31
CA ARG A 69 -11.46 1.22 -9.42
C ARG A 69 -11.59 2.64 -8.89
N LEU A 70 -10.91 3.58 -9.54
CA LEU A 70 -11.14 5.01 -9.39
C LEU A 70 -12.44 5.38 -10.10
N THR A 71 -13.47 5.71 -9.34
CA THR A 71 -14.81 6.07 -9.85
C THR A 71 -15.01 7.57 -9.99
N GLU A 72 -14.28 8.36 -9.21
CA GLU A 72 -14.35 9.82 -9.23
C GLU A 72 -12.94 10.41 -9.03
N LEU A 73 -12.62 11.46 -9.79
CA LEU A 73 -11.43 12.28 -9.60
C LEU A 73 -11.76 13.72 -9.97
N LYS A 74 -11.58 14.64 -9.02
CA LYS A 74 -11.79 16.08 -9.20
C LYS A 74 -10.56 16.87 -8.79
N VAL A 75 -10.34 17.99 -9.46
CA VAL A 75 -9.34 18.99 -9.12
C VAL A 75 -10.05 20.34 -8.98
N ASP A 76 -10.03 20.91 -7.78
CA ASP A 76 -10.81 22.10 -7.41
C ASP A 76 -12.30 21.98 -7.79
N GLY A 77 -12.88 20.80 -7.56
CA GLY A 77 -14.26 20.49 -7.94
C GLY A 77 -14.49 20.21 -9.43
N ALA A 78 -13.51 20.43 -10.30
CA ALA A 78 -13.62 20.12 -11.72
C ALA A 78 -13.32 18.64 -11.99
N GLU A 79 -14.27 17.93 -12.64
CA GLU A 79 -14.13 16.51 -12.94
C GLU A 79 -13.07 16.22 -14.00
N VAL A 80 -12.24 15.21 -13.72
CA VAL A 80 -11.37 14.61 -14.72
C VAL A 80 -12.22 13.78 -15.69
N SER A 81 -11.86 13.81 -16.97
CA SER A 81 -12.66 13.14 -18.01
C SER A 81 -12.77 11.62 -17.77
N THR A 82 -13.91 11.05 -18.18
CA THR A 82 -14.14 9.60 -18.12
C THR A 82 -13.11 8.79 -18.91
N ALA A 83 -12.57 9.36 -19.99
CA ALA A 83 -11.50 8.76 -20.77
C ALA A 83 -10.19 8.65 -19.97
N GLN A 84 -9.84 9.69 -19.22
CA GLN A 84 -8.67 9.68 -18.33
C GLN A 84 -8.86 8.72 -17.15
N LEU A 85 -10.04 8.71 -16.53
CA LEU A 85 -10.38 7.73 -15.48
C LEU A 85 -10.23 6.29 -15.98
N ARG A 86 -10.71 6.00 -17.21
CA ARG A 86 -10.54 4.68 -17.83
C ARG A 86 -9.07 4.33 -18.05
N ALA A 87 -8.25 5.28 -18.51
CA ALA A 87 -6.82 5.06 -18.73
C ALA A 87 -6.04 4.82 -17.43
N ILE A 88 -6.45 5.46 -16.32
CA ILE A 88 -5.90 5.19 -14.98
C ILE A 88 -6.27 3.77 -14.54
N ASN A 89 -7.57 3.44 -14.60
CA ASN A 89 -8.07 2.12 -14.16
C ASN A 89 -7.50 0.96 -14.99
N ALA A 90 -7.17 1.17 -16.26
CA ALA A 90 -6.54 0.17 -17.11
C ALA A 90 -5.13 -0.25 -16.64
N GLN A 91 -4.51 0.51 -15.73
CA GLN A 91 -3.21 0.18 -15.13
C GLN A 91 -3.34 -0.70 -13.87
N ALA A 92 -4.55 -0.84 -13.32
CA ALA A 92 -4.79 -1.65 -12.14
C ALA A 92 -4.96 -3.15 -12.51
N PRO A 93 -4.21 -4.07 -11.89
CA PRO A 93 -4.40 -5.52 -12.10
C PRO A 93 -5.76 -6.00 -11.61
N GLU A 94 -6.32 -7.05 -12.23
CA GLU A 94 -7.66 -7.60 -11.94
C GLU A 94 -7.91 -8.03 -10.49
N ARG A 95 -6.86 -8.39 -9.74
CA ARG A 95 -6.95 -8.82 -8.33
C ARG A 95 -6.25 -7.84 -7.39
N SER A 96 -6.37 -6.54 -7.65
CA SER A 96 -5.69 -5.50 -6.85
C SER A 96 -6.57 -4.91 -5.75
N TRP A 97 -5.94 -4.61 -4.62
CA TRP A 97 -6.52 -3.97 -3.43
C TRP A 97 -5.82 -2.66 -3.15
N PHE A 98 -6.55 -1.66 -2.70
CA PHE A 98 -5.97 -0.36 -2.37
C PHE A 98 -5.29 -0.37 -0.99
N GLN A 99 -4.08 0.16 -0.94
CA GLN A 99 -3.28 0.30 0.28
C GLN A 99 -3.26 1.74 0.81
N GLY A 100 -3.26 2.72 -0.09
CA GLY A 100 -3.15 4.12 0.30
C GLY A 100 -2.76 5.05 -0.84
N ILE A 101 -2.55 6.32 -0.49
CA ILE A 101 -2.11 7.37 -1.39
C ILE A 101 -0.83 7.98 -0.85
N ALA A 102 0.19 8.02 -1.70
CA ALA A 102 1.37 8.83 -1.47
C ALA A 102 1.29 10.12 -2.31
N SER A 103 1.91 11.20 -1.84
CA SER A 103 1.92 12.47 -2.55
C SER A 103 3.31 13.09 -2.61
N SER A 104 3.62 13.76 -3.71
CA SER A 104 4.80 14.62 -3.84
C SER A 104 4.44 15.88 -4.63
N CYS A 105 5.07 17.01 -4.31
CA CYS A 105 4.67 18.26 -4.95
C CYS A 105 5.76 19.34 -4.95
N THR A 106 5.65 20.24 -5.93
CA THR A 106 6.35 21.53 -6.05
C THR A 106 5.32 22.62 -6.40
N LEU A 107 5.69 23.90 -6.33
CA LEU A 107 4.80 25.01 -6.72
C LEU A 107 4.22 24.87 -8.14
N ALA A 108 4.96 24.25 -9.07
CA ALA A 108 4.56 24.13 -10.48
C ALA A 108 3.97 22.75 -10.87
N ARG A 109 4.14 21.72 -10.03
CA ARG A 109 3.74 20.34 -10.34
C ARG A 109 3.31 19.59 -9.09
N GLN A 110 2.20 18.89 -9.18
CA GLN A 110 1.60 18.13 -8.09
C GLN A 110 1.44 16.68 -8.53
N SER A 111 1.73 15.72 -7.65
CA SER A 111 1.66 14.29 -7.96
C SER A 111 1.02 13.51 -6.82
N LEU A 112 0.09 12.64 -7.18
CA LEU A 112 -0.49 11.62 -6.31
C LEU A 112 -0.07 10.25 -6.84
N THR A 113 0.18 9.30 -5.96
CA THR A 113 0.46 7.91 -6.34
C THR A 113 -0.54 7.02 -5.64
N LEU A 114 -1.37 6.31 -6.41
CA LEU A 114 -2.24 5.27 -5.87
C LEU A 114 -1.38 4.04 -5.61
N GLN A 115 -1.36 3.57 -4.37
CA GLN A 115 -0.64 2.37 -3.97
C GLN A 115 -1.62 1.21 -3.86
N LEU A 116 -1.40 0.19 -4.68
CA LEU A 116 -2.20 -1.01 -4.74
C LEU A 116 -1.35 -2.22 -4.38
N SER A 117 -1.90 -3.16 -3.63
CA SER A 117 -1.38 -4.52 -3.53
C SER A 117 -1.99 -5.39 -4.61
N SER A 118 -1.22 -6.32 -5.16
CA SER A 118 -1.72 -7.40 -6.00
C SER A 118 -1.01 -8.72 -5.63
N PRO A 119 -1.49 -9.88 -6.09
CA PRO A 119 -0.79 -11.15 -5.92
C PRO A 119 0.63 -11.16 -6.49
N GLN A 120 0.92 -10.29 -7.45
CA GLN A 120 2.23 -10.18 -8.11
C GLN A 120 3.18 -9.20 -7.39
N GLY A 121 2.67 -8.42 -6.42
CA GLY A 121 3.44 -7.44 -5.67
C GLY A 121 2.73 -6.10 -5.51
N ALA A 122 3.45 -5.09 -5.06
CA ALA A 122 2.93 -3.73 -4.99
C ALA A 122 2.91 -3.08 -6.38
N VAL A 123 1.81 -2.39 -6.69
CA VAL A 123 1.61 -1.63 -7.93
C VAL A 123 1.35 -0.18 -7.56
N THR A 124 2.05 0.72 -8.22
CA THR A 124 1.91 2.16 -8.01
C THR A 124 1.42 2.82 -9.29
N ILE A 125 0.30 3.53 -9.22
CA ILE A 125 -0.26 4.27 -10.36
C ILE A 125 0.00 5.77 -10.14
N PRO A 126 0.94 6.38 -10.90
CA PRO A 126 1.26 7.80 -10.76
C PRO A 126 0.20 8.67 -11.46
N LEU A 127 -0.29 9.67 -10.73
CA LEU A 127 -1.20 10.70 -11.20
C LEU A 127 -0.48 12.05 -11.10
N SER A 128 0.04 12.53 -12.23
CA SER A 128 0.75 13.81 -12.31
C SER A 128 -0.18 14.91 -12.79
N PHE A 129 -0.10 16.06 -12.13
CA PHE A 129 -0.88 17.25 -12.43
C PHE A 129 0.05 18.45 -12.64
N LYS A 130 -0.22 19.22 -13.69
CA LYS A 130 0.44 20.51 -13.96
C LYS A 130 -0.65 21.55 -14.13
N ASP A 131 -0.55 22.62 -13.37
CA ASP A 131 -1.52 23.71 -13.38
C ASP A 131 -2.97 23.23 -13.12
N GLY A 132 -3.13 22.17 -12.31
CA GLY A 132 -4.41 21.53 -12.00
C GLY A 132 -4.92 20.55 -13.06
N VAL A 133 -4.20 20.37 -14.17
CA VAL A 133 -4.57 19.47 -15.25
C VAL A 133 -3.78 18.18 -15.14
N LEU A 134 -4.47 17.03 -15.18
CA LEU A 134 -3.84 15.72 -15.21
C LEU A 134 -3.02 15.56 -16.51
N ILE A 135 -1.70 15.48 -16.38
CA ILE A 135 -0.75 15.26 -17.47
C ILE A 135 -0.42 13.76 -17.50
N GLN A 136 -1.05 13.05 -18.45
CA GLN A 136 -0.90 11.62 -18.79
C GLN A 136 -0.56 10.68 -17.61
N ALA A 137 -1.53 9.85 -17.23
CA ALA A 137 -1.25 8.62 -16.50
C ALA A 137 -0.54 7.65 -17.47
N VAL A 138 0.78 7.77 -17.59
CA VAL A 138 1.58 6.90 -18.47
C VAL A 138 1.61 5.51 -17.80
N PRO A 139 1.24 4.43 -18.51
CA PRO A 139 1.42 3.09 -17.98
C PRO A 139 2.89 2.90 -17.61
N GLY A 140 3.14 2.50 -16.36
CA GLY A 140 4.48 2.14 -15.90
C GLY A 140 5.09 1.15 -16.90
N ARG A 141 6.28 1.51 -17.42
CA ARG A 141 7.04 0.67 -18.35
C ARG A 141 7.49 -0.62 -17.68
#